data_AF-A0A531KNS1-F1
#
_entry.id   AF-A0A531KNS1-F1
#
_cell.length_a   1.000
_cell.length_b   1.000
_cell.length_c   1.000
_cell.angle_alpha   90.00
_cell.angle_beta   90.00
_cell.angle_gamma   90.00
#
_symmetry.space_group_name_H-M   'P 1'
#
loop_
_entity.id
_entity.type
_entity.pdbx_description
1 polymer ?
#
loop_
_entity_poly.entity_id
_entity_poly.type
_entity_poly.pdbx_seq_one_letter_code
_entity_poly.pdbx_strand_id
1 'polypeptide(L)'
;YNFAYLDEQTKRMIRRAILKGIAIPGYQVPFASREMPMPYGWGTGGVQVTASIIGPDDVLKVIDQGADDTTNAVSIRAFFRKVANVAVTTETAKATIIQTRHRIPEHPLTSGQVLVYQVPIPEPLRFLEPRETETRKMHALEEYGLMHVKLYEDIARHGRIATTYAYPVRVEGRYVMDPSPTPKFDNPKMHRSPALQLFGAGREKRIYALPPFTDVVSLDFEDHPFEVQTFDQPCA
;
A
#
# COMPACT_ATOMS: atom_id res chain seq x y z
N TYR A 1 11.23 2.63 25.60
CA TYR A 1 10.01 2.14 24.93
C TYR A 1 10.12 0.64 24.76
N ASN A 2 9.01 -0.09 24.60
CA ASN A 2 9.09 -1.47 24.11
C ASN A 2 9.81 -1.49 22.75
N PHE A 3 10.40 -2.61 22.34
CA PHE A 3 11.03 -2.74 21.03
C PHE A 3 10.04 -2.32 19.94
N ALA A 4 10.45 -1.46 19.01
CA ALA A 4 9.58 -0.89 17.97
C ALA A 4 8.35 -0.14 18.51
N TYR A 5 8.46 0.47 19.70
CA TYR A 5 7.49 1.36 20.34
C TYR A 5 6.20 0.71 20.85
N LEU A 6 5.48 -0.05 20.01
CA LEU A 6 4.19 -0.64 20.36
C LEU A 6 4.30 -1.71 21.45
N ASP A 7 3.29 -1.82 22.31
CA ASP A 7 3.16 -2.95 23.24
C ASP A 7 2.90 -4.28 22.49
N GLU A 8 3.18 -5.40 23.15
CA GLU A 8 3.03 -6.72 22.54
C GLU A 8 1.57 -7.10 22.25
N GLN A 9 0.59 -6.54 22.98
CA GLN A 9 -0.82 -6.81 22.71
C GLN A 9 -1.24 -6.20 21.37
N THR A 10 -0.82 -4.97 21.12
CA THR A 10 -1.09 -4.21 19.90
C THR A 10 -0.41 -4.88 18.72
N LYS A 11 0.87 -5.25 18.84
CA LYS A 11 1.57 -6.05 17.81
C LYS A 11 0.87 -7.36 17.54
N ARG A 12 0.47 -8.11 18.57
CA ARG A 12 -0.23 -9.40 18.41
C ARG A 12 -1.56 -9.22 17.66
N MET A 13 -2.28 -8.13 17.90
CA MET A 13 -3.51 -7.81 17.17
C MET A 13 -3.23 -7.46 15.70
N ILE A 14 -2.26 -6.60 15.43
CA ILE A 14 -1.85 -6.23 14.06
C ILE A 14 -1.38 -7.46 13.28
N ARG A 15 -0.56 -8.33 13.88
CA ARG A 15 -0.10 -9.59 13.28
C ARG A 15 -1.27 -10.50 12.86
N ARG A 16 -2.33 -10.59 13.67
CA ARG A 16 -3.54 -11.35 13.28
C ARG A 16 -4.25 -10.71 12.09
N ALA A 17 -4.34 -9.38 12.04
CA ALA A 17 -4.93 -8.67 10.90
C ALA A 17 -4.11 -8.86 9.62
N ILE A 18 -2.77 -8.82 9.71
CA ILE A 18 -1.86 -9.10 8.60
C ILE A 18 -2.07 -10.52 8.08
N LEU A 19 -2.09 -11.53 8.96
CA LEU A 19 -2.33 -12.92 8.56
C LEU A 19 -3.70 -13.10 7.87
N LYS A 20 -4.73 -12.39 8.33
CA LYS A 20 -6.03 -12.38 7.66
C LYS A 20 -5.99 -11.70 6.29
N GLY A 21 -5.26 -10.59 6.16
CA GLY A 21 -5.09 -9.89 4.89
C GLY A 21 -4.32 -10.74 3.87
N ILE A 22 -3.32 -11.49 4.32
CA ILE A 22 -2.57 -12.45 3.48
C ILE A 22 -3.49 -13.57 2.99
N ALA A 23 -4.34 -14.12 3.89
CA ALA A 23 -5.26 -15.19 3.54
C ALA A 23 -6.46 -14.74 2.68
N ILE A 24 -6.72 -13.43 2.59
CA ILE A 24 -7.81 -12.84 1.82
C ILE A 24 -7.25 -11.65 1.02
N PRO A 25 -6.46 -11.91 -0.05
CA PRO A 25 -5.76 -10.86 -0.79
C PRO A 25 -6.70 -9.75 -1.28
N GLY A 26 -6.31 -8.49 -1.07
CA GLY A 26 -7.12 -7.32 -1.45
C GLY A 26 -8.28 -6.97 -0.50
N TYR A 27 -8.61 -7.81 0.50
CA TYR A 27 -9.64 -7.48 1.49
C TYR A 27 -9.13 -6.52 2.57
N GLN A 28 -9.90 -5.47 2.83
CA GLN A 28 -9.63 -4.45 3.84
C GLN A 28 -9.97 -4.96 5.26
N VAL A 29 -9.02 -5.59 5.94
CA VAL A 29 -9.21 -6.12 7.30
C VAL A 29 -9.26 -4.97 8.32
N PRO A 30 -10.33 -4.86 9.13
CA PRO A 30 -10.39 -3.88 10.21
C PRO A 30 -9.40 -4.23 11.33
N PHE A 31 -8.71 -3.22 11.86
CA PHE A 31 -7.82 -3.37 13.01
C PHE A 31 -7.97 -2.21 14.00
N ALA A 32 -7.65 -2.43 15.27
CA ALA A 32 -7.74 -1.39 16.29
C ALA A 32 -6.48 -0.50 16.29
N SER A 33 -6.39 0.43 15.33
CA SER A 33 -5.28 1.40 15.26
C SER A 33 -5.11 2.14 16.58
N ARG A 34 -3.85 2.39 16.95
CA ARG A 34 -3.46 3.25 18.07
C ARG A 34 -2.98 4.60 17.57
N GLU A 35 -3.02 5.57 18.47
CA GLU A 35 -2.32 6.84 18.26
C GLU A 35 -0.80 6.58 18.26
N MET A 36 -0.10 7.30 17.40
CA MET A 36 1.34 7.19 17.21
C MET A 36 1.97 8.56 17.50
N PRO A 37 3.28 8.65 17.74
CA PRO A 37 3.99 9.94 17.93
C PRO A 37 4.14 10.73 16.62
N MET A 38 3.21 10.53 15.68
CA MET A 38 3.08 11.15 14.37
C MET A 38 1.60 11.44 14.16
N PRO A 39 1.22 12.62 13.61
CA PRO A 39 -0.19 12.93 13.37
C PRO A 39 -0.84 11.93 12.41
N TYR A 40 -2.14 11.70 12.56
CA TYR A 40 -2.90 10.94 11.56
C TYR A 40 -2.73 11.56 10.17
N GLY A 41 -2.60 10.71 9.15
CA GLY A 41 -2.31 11.14 7.77
C GLY A 41 -0.81 11.13 7.41
N TRP A 42 0.08 11.08 8.40
CA TRP A 42 1.54 11.00 8.19
C TRP A 42 2.06 9.56 8.24
N GLY A 43 1.31 8.61 7.68
CA GLY A 43 1.76 7.23 7.54
C GLY A 43 1.61 6.33 8.77
N THR A 44 0.80 6.72 9.76
CA THR A 44 0.66 5.97 11.04
C THR A 44 0.27 4.50 10.88
N GLY A 45 -0.47 4.15 9.82
CA GLY A 45 -0.80 2.76 9.50
C GLY A 45 0.44 1.96 9.07
N GLY A 46 1.23 2.49 8.14
CA GLY A 46 2.50 1.89 7.72
C GLY A 46 3.48 1.74 8.89
N VAL A 47 3.60 2.76 9.76
CA VAL A 47 4.48 2.68 10.95
C VAL A 47 4.01 1.57 11.91
N GLN A 48 2.71 1.42 12.14
CA GLN A 48 2.19 0.35 13.00
C GLN A 48 2.43 -1.05 12.41
N VAL A 49 2.27 -1.21 11.09
CA VAL A 49 2.57 -2.46 10.39
C VAL A 49 4.06 -2.78 10.51
N THR A 50 4.95 -1.85 10.15
CA THR A 50 6.41 -2.01 10.26
C THR A 50 6.81 -2.37 11.69
N ALA A 51 6.31 -1.64 12.70
CA ALA A 51 6.58 -1.92 14.11
C ALA A 51 6.14 -3.31 14.59
N SER A 52 5.19 -3.93 13.89
CA SER A 52 4.65 -5.24 14.23
C SER A 52 5.38 -6.39 13.54
N ILE A 53 6.09 -6.13 12.44
CA ILE A 53 6.82 -7.15 11.67
C ILE A 53 8.34 -7.07 11.81
N ILE A 54 8.88 -5.89 12.12
CA ILE A 54 10.33 -5.67 12.20
C ILE A 54 10.95 -6.47 13.36
N GLY A 55 12.08 -7.10 13.09
CA GLY A 55 12.96 -7.78 14.03
C GLY A 55 14.31 -7.07 14.19
N PRO A 56 15.16 -7.53 15.12
CA PRO A 56 16.45 -6.90 15.40
C PRO A 56 17.46 -7.02 14.25
N ASP A 57 17.34 -8.07 13.42
CA ASP A 57 18.26 -8.36 12.31
C ASP A 57 17.80 -7.78 10.96
N ASP A 58 16.66 -7.07 10.95
CA ASP A 58 16.14 -6.45 9.74
C ASP A 58 16.96 -5.22 9.32
N VAL A 59 16.99 -5.00 7.99
CA VAL A 59 17.54 -3.80 7.38
C VAL A 59 16.38 -2.98 6.81
N LEU A 60 16.11 -1.83 7.43
CA LEU A 60 14.97 -0.99 7.08
C LEU A 60 15.35 0.08 6.05
N LYS A 61 14.62 0.12 4.93
CA LYS A 61 14.58 1.26 4.01
C LYS A 61 13.25 2.01 4.18
N VAL A 62 13.30 3.35 4.16
CA VAL A 62 12.09 4.18 4.24
C VAL A 62 12.16 5.24 3.16
N ILE A 63 11.12 5.31 2.32
CA ILE A 63 11.00 6.27 1.22
C ILE A 63 9.65 6.99 1.25
N ASP A 64 9.65 8.25 0.81
CA ASP A 64 8.45 9.04 0.51
C ASP A 64 8.69 9.72 -0.85
N GLN A 65 7.71 9.68 -1.75
CA GLN A 65 7.88 10.12 -3.15
C GLN A 65 9.02 9.42 -3.90
N GLY A 66 9.47 8.25 -3.41
CA GLY A 66 10.59 7.49 -3.97
C GLY A 66 11.97 7.90 -3.44
N ALA A 67 12.05 8.89 -2.54
CA ALA A 67 13.30 9.39 -1.98
C ALA A 67 13.42 9.13 -0.48
N ASP A 68 14.64 8.82 -0.04
CA ASP A 68 14.97 8.49 1.34
C ASP A 68 15.16 9.72 2.25
N ASP A 69 15.41 10.89 1.66
CA ASP A 69 15.81 12.14 2.33
C ASP A 69 14.66 13.14 2.54
N THR A 70 13.45 12.80 2.10
CA THR A 70 12.26 13.58 2.42
C THR A 70 12.02 13.66 3.93
N THR A 71 11.43 14.77 4.38
CA THR A 71 11.20 15.05 5.81
C THR A 71 10.49 13.91 6.53
N ASN A 72 9.47 13.33 5.89
CA ASN A 72 8.69 12.23 6.46
C ASN A 72 9.49 10.91 6.49
N ALA A 73 10.22 10.57 5.42
CA ALA A 73 11.05 9.37 5.38
C ALA A 73 12.18 9.41 6.42
N VAL A 74 12.85 10.56 6.54
CA VAL A 74 13.88 10.80 7.56
C VAL A 74 13.29 10.65 8.96
N SER A 75 12.13 11.24 9.22
CA SER A 75 11.45 11.18 10.52
C SER A 75 11.08 9.74 10.92
N ILE A 76 10.46 8.98 10.02
CA ILE A 76 10.08 7.57 10.25
C ILE A 76 11.32 6.69 10.44
N ARG A 77 12.35 6.86 9.62
CA ARG A 77 13.61 6.09 9.74
C ARG A 77 14.32 6.41 11.05
N ALA A 78 14.41 7.69 11.44
CA ALA A 78 14.99 8.11 12.72
C ALA A 78 14.20 7.57 13.91
N PHE A 79 12.86 7.55 13.81
CA PHE A 79 11.99 6.94 14.81
C PHE A 79 12.35 5.46 15.02
N PHE A 80 12.39 4.64 13.97
CA PHE A 80 12.72 3.22 14.09
C PHE A 80 14.16 2.97 14.57
N ARG A 81 15.13 3.76 14.13
CA ARG A 81 16.49 3.70 14.69
C ARG A 81 16.48 3.92 16.20
N LYS A 82 15.68 4.87 16.69
CA LYS A 82 15.58 5.18 18.11
C LYS A 82 14.85 4.10 18.93
N VAL A 83 13.79 3.50 18.39
CA VAL A 83 12.93 2.59 19.17
C VAL A 83 13.19 1.10 18.92
N ALA A 84 13.92 0.75 17.87
CA ALA A 84 14.21 -0.64 17.49
C ALA A 84 15.71 -0.91 17.28
N ASN A 85 16.56 0.12 17.15
CA ASN A 85 18.01 -0.03 16.94
C ASN A 85 18.38 -0.97 15.77
N VAL A 86 17.60 -0.92 14.70
CA VAL A 86 17.78 -1.72 13.49
C VAL A 86 18.73 -1.07 12.50
N ALA A 87 19.35 -1.89 11.64
CA ALA A 87 20.13 -1.39 10.52
C ALA A 87 19.21 -0.65 9.53
N VAL A 88 19.75 0.36 8.85
CA VAL A 88 19.02 1.11 7.83
C VAL A 88 19.84 1.23 6.55
N THR A 89 19.15 1.29 5.41
CA THR A 89 19.79 1.41 4.09
C THR A 89 18.99 2.35 3.18
N THR A 90 19.67 2.92 2.19
CA THR A 90 19.05 3.60 1.04
C THR A 90 19.04 2.72 -0.21
N GLU A 91 19.67 1.54 -0.17
CA GLU A 91 19.72 0.61 -1.30
C GLU A 91 18.58 -0.42 -1.21
N THR A 92 17.70 -0.44 -2.22
CA THR A 92 16.56 -1.37 -2.27
C THR A 92 16.99 -2.84 -2.14
N ALA A 93 18.08 -3.24 -2.82
CA ALA A 93 18.58 -4.62 -2.79
C ALA A 93 19.04 -5.11 -1.40
N LYS A 94 19.40 -4.20 -0.50
CA LYS A 94 19.91 -4.53 0.84
C LYS A 94 18.83 -4.50 1.92
N ALA A 95 17.63 -3.99 1.60
CA ALA A 95 16.55 -3.87 2.56
C ALA A 95 15.81 -5.20 2.72
N THR A 96 15.48 -5.57 3.96
CA THR A 96 14.54 -6.68 4.24
C THR A 96 13.11 -6.15 4.36
N ILE A 97 12.95 -4.94 4.90
CA ILE A 97 11.68 -4.22 4.98
C ILE A 97 11.84 -2.85 4.31
N ILE A 98 10.90 -2.52 3.43
CA ILE A 98 10.82 -1.22 2.77
C ILE A 98 9.50 -0.58 3.17
N GLN A 99 9.52 0.52 3.91
CA GLN A 99 8.31 1.31 4.17
C GLN A 99 8.24 2.44 3.16
N THR A 100 7.13 2.51 2.40
CA THR A 100 6.98 3.45 1.29
C THR A 100 5.73 4.31 1.41
N ARG A 101 5.83 5.54 0.91
CA ARG A 101 4.71 6.40 0.58
C ARG A 101 4.79 6.82 -0.89
N HIS A 102 3.75 6.47 -1.64
CA HIS A 102 3.49 6.84 -3.05
C HIS A 102 4.40 6.23 -4.12
N ARG A 103 5.35 5.34 -3.81
CA ARG A 103 6.20 4.73 -4.84
C ARG A 103 6.50 3.26 -4.59
N ILE A 104 6.62 2.49 -5.66
CA ILE A 104 7.30 1.20 -5.66
C ILE A 104 8.70 1.42 -6.25
N PRO A 105 9.77 0.95 -5.59
CA PRO A 105 11.13 1.08 -6.14
C PRO A 105 11.23 0.59 -7.59
N GLU A 106 12.05 1.26 -8.40
CA GLU A 106 12.36 0.78 -9.77
C GLU A 106 13.21 -0.49 -9.75
N HIS A 107 14.11 -0.61 -8.76
CA HIS A 107 14.86 -1.83 -8.54
C HIS A 107 13.89 -2.97 -8.21
N PRO A 108 13.90 -4.09 -8.97
CA PRO A 108 13.00 -5.21 -8.74
C PRO A 108 13.10 -5.74 -7.31
N LEU A 109 11.94 -6.00 -6.70
CA LEU A 109 11.88 -6.61 -5.38
C LEU A 109 12.21 -8.11 -5.48
N THR A 110 12.70 -8.69 -4.39
CA THR A 110 13.07 -10.11 -4.32
C THR A 110 12.33 -10.85 -3.21
N SER A 111 12.33 -12.18 -3.29
CA SER A 111 11.81 -13.04 -2.22
C SER A 111 12.48 -12.73 -0.88
N GLY A 112 11.69 -12.74 0.19
CA GLY A 112 12.15 -12.38 1.54
C GLY A 112 12.05 -10.90 1.88
N GLN A 113 11.82 -10.02 0.89
CA GLN A 113 11.51 -8.62 1.16
C GLN A 113 10.03 -8.41 1.50
N VAL A 114 9.76 -7.42 2.37
CA VAL A 114 8.41 -6.93 2.68
C VAL A 114 8.29 -5.45 2.34
N LEU A 115 7.36 -5.10 1.46
CA LEU A 115 7.03 -3.72 1.12
C LEU A 115 5.79 -3.26 1.89
N VAL A 116 5.93 -2.22 2.71
CA VAL A 116 4.87 -1.68 3.58
C VAL A 116 4.41 -0.31 3.07
N TYR A 117 3.18 -0.25 2.57
CA TYR A 117 2.58 0.95 1.99
C TYR A 117 1.85 1.79 3.04
N GLN A 118 2.06 3.10 2.99
CA GLN A 118 1.28 4.08 3.72
C GLN A 118 0.03 4.45 2.94
N VAL A 119 -1.15 4.18 3.52
CA VAL A 119 -2.44 4.33 2.82
C VAL A 119 -3.30 5.40 3.51
N PRO A 120 -3.69 6.48 2.82
CA PRO A 120 -4.60 7.48 3.38
C PRO A 120 -6.08 7.07 3.28
N ILE A 121 -6.47 6.43 2.18
CA ILE A 121 -7.83 5.95 1.89
C ILE A 121 -7.68 4.52 1.36
N PRO A 122 -8.13 3.48 2.10
CA PRO A 122 -7.99 2.09 1.69
C PRO A 122 -9.13 1.58 0.79
N GLU A 123 -10.20 2.37 0.69
CA GLU A 123 -11.45 2.00 0.04
C GLU A 123 -11.45 2.53 -1.40
N PRO A 124 -11.27 1.68 -2.42
CA PRO A 124 -11.23 2.13 -3.82
C PRO A 124 -12.56 2.74 -4.28
N LEU A 125 -13.69 2.39 -3.66
CA LEU A 125 -15.01 2.93 -4.01
C LEU A 125 -15.32 4.24 -3.28
N ARG A 126 -14.42 4.77 -2.44
CA ARG A 126 -14.72 5.88 -1.50
C ARG A 126 -15.26 7.14 -2.16
N PHE A 127 -14.77 7.46 -3.36
CA PHE A 127 -15.17 8.65 -4.09
C PHE A 127 -16.48 8.47 -4.88
N LEU A 128 -16.96 7.23 -5.00
CA LEU A 128 -18.24 6.88 -5.62
C LEU A 128 -19.33 6.69 -4.57
N GLU A 129 -18.97 6.02 -3.46
CA GLU A 129 -19.84 5.79 -2.32
C GLU A 129 -19.08 6.15 -1.02
N PRO A 130 -19.39 7.28 -0.38
CA PRO A 130 -18.67 7.73 0.80
C PRO A 130 -18.98 6.91 2.06
N ARG A 131 -20.05 6.10 2.09
CA ARG A 131 -20.48 5.36 3.28
C ARG A 131 -19.86 3.98 3.34
N GLU A 132 -19.08 3.73 4.39
CA GLU A 132 -18.47 2.41 4.63
C GLU A 132 -19.49 1.28 4.81
N THR A 133 -20.70 1.58 5.30
CA THR A 133 -21.77 0.59 5.44
C THR A 133 -22.23 0.03 4.09
N GLU A 134 -22.14 0.85 3.02
CA GLU A 134 -22.53 0.46 1.68
C GLU A 134 -21.34 -0.17 0.94
N THR A 135 -20.15 0.45 0.96
CA THR A 135 -18.98 -0.14 0.27
C THR A 135 -18.62 -1.52 0.81
N ARG A 136 -18.82 -1.77 2.11
CA ARG A 136 -18.65 -3.11 2.69
C ARG A 136 -19.60 -4.15 2.09
N LYS A 137 -20.86 -3.79 1.80
CA LYS A 137 -21.82 -4.69 1.14
C LYS A 137 -21.41 -4.94 -0.30
N MET A 138 -21.00 -3.89 -1.01
CA MET A 138 -20.51 -4.01 -2.39
C MET A 138 -19.31 -4.96 -2.47
N HIS A 139 -18.35 -4.85 -1.55
CA HIS A 139 -17.23 -5.79 -1.42
C HIS A 139 -17.67 -7.22 -1.08
N ALA A 140 -18.71 -7.39 -0.26
CA ALA A 140 -19.23 -8.70 0.10
C ALA A 140 -19.92 -9.39 -1.08
N LEU A 141 -20.66 -8.62 -1.88
CA LEU A 141 -21.48 -9.08 -3.02
C LEU A 141 -20.77 -8.98 -4.37
N GLU A 142 -19.52 -8.49 -4.40
CA GLU A 142 -18.74 -8.30 -5.64
C GLU A 142 -19.36 -7.28 -6.62
N GLU A 143 -20.05 -6.27 -6.07
CA GLU A 143 -20.73 -5.23 -6.85
C GLU A 143 -19.76 -4.10 -7.28
N TYR A 144 -18.86 -4.40 -8.21
CA TYR A 144 -17.85 -3.46 -8.71
C TYR A 144 -18.22 -2.73 -10.00
N GLY A 145 -19.46 -2.86 -10.46
CA GLY A 145 -19.95 -2.19 -11.67
C GLY A 145 -19.78 -0.66 -11.61
N LEU A 146 -19.96 -0.07 -10.43
CA LEU A 146 -19.83 1.38 -10.22
C LEU A 146 -18.42 1.90 -10.57
N MET A 147 -17.38 1.09 -10.32
CA MET A 147 -16.02 1.46 -10.68
C MET A 147 -15.81 1.48 -12.20
N HIS A 148 -16.39 0.51 -12.92
CA HIS A 148 -16.32 0.49 -14.38
C HIS A 148 -17.06 1.70 -14.97
N VAL A 149 -18.25 2.04 -14.44
CA VAL A 149 -18.98 3.25 -14.86
C VAL A 149 -18.11 4.49 -14.72
N LYS A 150 -17.43 4.67 -13.57
CA LYS A 150 -16.51 5.79 -13.35
C LYS A 150 -15.41 5.87 -14.41
N LEU A 151 -14.73 4.75 -14.67
CA LEU A 151 -13.63 4.72 -15.64
C LEU A 151 -14.13 5.05 -17.05
N TYR A 152 -15.33 4.58 -17.41
CA TYR A 152 -15.95 4.88 -18.70
C TYR A 152 -16.39 6.35 -18.81
N GLU A 153 -16.88 6.96 -17.73
CA GLU A 153 -17.18 8.39 -17.69
C GLU A 153 -15.95 9.26 -17.96
N ASP A 154 -14.77 8.87 -17.43
CA ASP A 154 -13.52 9.56 -17.73
C ASP A 154 -13.20 9.49 -19.23
N ILE A 155 -13.32 8.30 -19.83
CA ILE A 155 -13.10 8.08 -21.27
C ILE A 155 -14.06 8.94 -22.09
N ALA A 156 -15.36 8.93 -21.77
CA ALA A 156 -16.36 9.70 -22.50
C ALA A 156 -16.11 11.23 -22.43
N ARG A 157 -15.57 11.74 -21.32
CA ARG A 157 -15.30 13.17 -21.13
C ARG A 157 -13.93 13.62 -21.65
N HIS A 158 -12.92 12.76 -21.59
CA HIS A 158 -11.53 13.14 -21.78
C HIS A 158 -10.80 12.34 -22.86
N GLY A 159 -11.46 11.35 -23.47
CA GLY A 159 -10.86 10.41 -24.43
C GLY A 159 -9.87 9.42 -23.80
N ARG A 160 -9.71 9.46 -22.47
CA ARG A 160 -8.79 8.61 -21.71
C ARG A 160 -9.23 8.54 -20.25
N ILE A 161 -8.78 7.51 -19.54
CA ILE A 161 -9.00 7.41 -18.09
C ILE A 161 -8.20 8.51 -17.37
N ALA A 162 -8.88 9.29 -16.53
CA ALA A 162 -8.29 10.46 -15.86
C ALA A 162 -7.55 10.10 -14.56
N THR A 163 -7.79 8.90 -14.02
CA THR A 163 -7.10 8.39 -12.82
C THR A 163 -5.60 8.20 -13.11
N THR A 164 -4.73 8.96 -12.44
CA THR A 164 -3.27 8.93 -12.67
C THR A 164 -2.46 8.27 -11.54
N TYR A 165 -3.05 8.16 -10.34
CA TYR A 165 -2.51 7.52 -9.14
C TYR A 165 -3.63 6.85 -8.36
N ALA A 166 -3.31 5.99 -7.38
CA ALA A 166 -4.29 5.17 -6.66
C ALA A 166 -5.24 4.43 -7.63
N TYR A 167 -4.68 3.94 -8.73
CA TYR A 167 -5.45 3.37 -9.82
C TYR A 167 -5.96 1.98 -9.43
N PRO A 168 -7.28 1.73 -9.43
CA PRO A 168 -7.86 0.51 -8.86
C PRO A 168 -7.35 -0.75 -9.58
N VAL A 169 -7.01 -1.76 -8.79
CA VAL A 169 -6.56 -3.07 -9.28
C VAL A 169 -7.51 -4.17 -8.84
N ARG A 170 -7.67 -5.20 -9.66
CA ARG A 170 -8.33 -6.46 -9.34
C ARG A 170 -7.29 -7.46 -8.87
N VAL A 171 -7.52 -8.04 -7.70
CA VAL A 171 -6.61 -8.97 -7.03
C VAL A 171 -7.22 -10.38 -7.07
N GLU A 172 -6.46 -11.35 -7.56
CA GLU A 172 -6.88 -12.76 -7.67
C GLU A 172 -8.24 -12.92 -8.37
N GLY A 173 -8.49 -12.09 -9.39
CA GLY A 173 -9.76 -12.08 -10.12
C GLY A 173 -10.99 -11.68 -9.31
N ARG A 174 -10.84 -11.27 -8.03
CA ARG A 174 -11.95 -11.07 -7.10
C ARG A 174 -12.00 -9.67 -6.51
N TYR A 175 -11.14 -9.34 -5.54
CA TYR A 175 -11.24 -8.05 -4.85
C TYR A 175 -10.73 -6.90 -5.72
N VAL A 176 -11.54 -5.86 -5.92
CA VAL A 176 -11.01 -4.53 -6.31
C VAL A 176 -10.35 -3.89 -5.09
N MET A 177 -9.13 -3.39 -5.25
CA MET A 177 -8.27 -2.88 -4.20
C MET A 177 -7.67 -1.52 -4.59
N ASP A 178 -7.51 -0.63 -3.62
CA ASP A 178 -6.71 0.60 -3.75
C ASP A 178 -5.21 0.25 -3.54
N PRO A 179 -4.32 0.49 -4.52
CA PRO A 179 -2.90 0.15 -4.42
C PRO A 179 -2.08 1.17 -3.60
N SER A 180 -2.72 2.00 -2.77
CA SER A 180 -2.21 3.26 -2.22
C SER A 180 -2.02 4.33 -3.30
N PRO A 181 -1.69 5.60 -2.94
CA PRO A 181 -1.43 6.68 -3.89
C PRO A 181 -0.12 6.52 -4.69
N THR A 182 0.22 5.32 -5.13
CA THR A 182 1.25 5.09 -6.13
C THR A 182 0.77 5.60 -7.50
N PRO A 183 1.66 6.14 -8.35
CA PRO A 183 1.32 6.44 -9.72
C PRO A 183 0.90 5.16 -10.44
N LYS A 184 -0.02 5.24 -11.42
CA LYS A 184 -0.40 4.08 -12.21
C LYS A 184 0.80 3.39 -12.89
N PHE A 185 1.87 4.15 -13.17
CA PHE A 185 3.19 3.63 -13.60
C PHE A 185 3.70 2.48 -12.73
N ASP A 186 3.44 2.50 -11.43
CA ASP A 186 3.92 1.48 -10.49
C ASP A 186 3.02 0.24 -10.42
N ASN A 187 1.75 0.30 -10.85
CA ASN A 187 0.82 -0.82 -10.75
C ASN A 187 1.36 -2.14 -11.35
N PRO A 188 2.00 -2.16 -12.55
CA PRO A 188 2.54 -3.39 -13.12
C PRO A 188 3.57 -4.09 -12.23
N LYS A 189 4.28 -3.35 -11.36
CA LYS A 189 5.28 -3.91 -10.44
C LYS A 189 4.66 -4.72 -9.31
N MET A 190 3.36 -4.58 -9.07
CA MET A 190 2.62 -5.34 -8.06
C MET A 190 2.27 -6.75 -8.55
N HIS A 191 2.06 -6.89 -9.87
CA HIS A 191 1.69 -8.15 -10.51
C HIS A 191 2.81 -9.18 -10.37
N ARG A 192 2.48 -10.33 -9.77
CA ARG A 192 3.41 -11.45 -9.54
C ARG A 192 4.74 -11.08 -8.88
N SER A 193 4.75 -10.01 -8.07
CA SER A 193 5.92 -9.59 -7.31
C SER A 193 6.36 -10.69 -6.34
N PRO A 194 7.66 -11.01 -6.22
CA PRO A 194 8.15 -12.01 -5.27
C PRO A 194 8.16 -11.53 -3.81
N ALA A 195 7.97 -10.23 -3.58
CA ALA A 195 7.93 -9.64 -2.25
C ALA A 195 6.50 -9.63 -1.67
N LEU A 196 6.40 -9.76 -0.34
CA LEU A 196 5.15 -9.57 0.37
C LEU A 196 4.81 -8.08 0.40
N GLN A 197 3.58 -7.71 0.05
CA GLN A 197 3.12 -6.32 0.06
C GLN A 197 2.04 -6.14 1.13
N LEU A 198 2.27 -5.22 2.07
CA LEU A 198 1.37 -4.93 3.19
C LEU A 198 0.93 -3.47 3.15
N PHE A 199 -0.35 -3.22 3.32
CA PHE A 199 -0.94 -1.89 3.19
C PHE A 199 -1.54 -1.46 4.53
N GLY A 200 -1.10 -0.32 5.06
CA GLY A 200 -1.50 0.16 6.37
C GLY A 200 -2.22 1.51 6.31
N ALA A 201 -3.53 1.51 6.58
CA ALA A 201 -4.36 2.70 6.71
C ALA A 201 -4.71 2.96 8.18
N GLY A 202 -3.91 3.76 8.88
CA GLY A 202 -4.06 3.98 10.32
C GLY A 202 -5.32 4.75 10.70
N ARG A 203 -5.57 5.88 10.01
CA ARG A 203 -6.75 6.73 10.25
C ARG A 203 -8.06 5.99 9.96
N GLU A 204 -8.07 5.24 8.87
CA GLU A 204 -9.23 4.45 8.41
C GLU A 204 -9.30 3.06 9.05
N LYS A 205 -8.31 2.70 9.89
CA LYS A 205 -8.27 1.44 10.65
C LYS A 205 -8.34 0.19 9.77
N ARG A 206 -7.62 0.17 8.65
CA ARG A 206 -7.55 -0.99 7.74
C ARG A 206 -6.13 -1.48 7.50
N ILE A 207 -5.98 -2.80 7.39
CA ILE A 207 -4.80 -3.48 6.90
C ILE A 207 -5.23 -4.44 5.80
N TYR A 208 -4.47 -4.49 4.71
CA TYR A 208 -4.68 -5.46 3.64
C TYR A 208 -3.32 -5.87 3.06
N ALA A 209 -3.31 -6.91 2.24
CA ALA A 209 -2.07 -7.50 1.74
C ALA A 209 -2.20 -8.06 0.33
N LEU A 210 -1.04 -8.19 -0.32
CA LEU A 210 -0.83 -9.05 -1.48
C LEU A 210 0.29 -10.02 -1.13
N PRO A 211 0.00 -11.33 -1.05
CA PRO A 211 1.04 -12.35 -0.97
C PRO A 211 2.03 -12.28 -2.15
N PRO A 212 3.23 -12.84 -2.02
CA PRO A 212 4.11 -13.05 -3.17
C PRO A 212 3.40 -13.80 -4.30
N PHE A 213 3.72 -13.43 -5.54
CA PHE A 213 3.22 -14.05 -6.77
C PHE A 213 1.70 -13.97 -6.97
N THR A 214 1.04 -13.00 -6.33
CA THR A 214 -0.39 -12.72 -6.49
C THR A 214 -0.70 -12.09 -7.85
N ASP A 215 -1.80 -12.48 -8.46
CA ASP A 215 -2.29 -11.86 -9.69
C ASP A 215 -2.95 -10.51 -9.36
N VAL A 216 -2.34 -9.43 -9.87
CA VAL A 216 -2.82 -8.05 -9.72
C VAL A 216 -2.97 -7.43 -11.10
N VAL A 217 -4.18 -7.01 -11.45
CA VAL A 217 -4.51 -6.47 -12.78
C VAL A 217 -5.20 -5.12 -12.64
N SER A 218 -4.64 -4.07 -13.23
CA SER A 218 -5.31 -2.76 -13.26
C SER A 218 -6.63 -2.85 -14.01
N LEU A 219 -7.70 -2.21 -13.51
CA LEU A 219 -8.98 -2.20 -14.22
C LEU A 219 -8.89 -1.40 -15.53
N ASP A 220 -9.32 -1.98 -16.64
CA ASP A 220 -9.35 -1.35 -17.96
C ASP A 220 -10.53 -1.90 -18.78
N PHE A 221 -10.57 -1.54 -20.07
CA PHE A 221 -11.52 -2.06 -21.03
C PHE A 221 -10.78 -2.64 -22.24
N GLU A 222 -11.37 -3.60 -22.95
CA GLU A 222 -10.76 -4.19 -24.15
C GLU A 222 -10.44 -3.14 -25.23
N ASP A 223 -11.27 -2.11 -25.37
CA ASP A 223 -11.11 -1.02 -26.31
C ASP A 223 -10.28 0.16 -25.75
N HIS A 224 -10.01 0.17 -24.44
CA HIS A 224 -9.20 1.18 -23.74
C HIS A 224 -8.28 0.49 -22.72
N PRO A 225 -7.19 -0.16 -23.19
CA PRO A 225 -6.30 -0.93 -22.33
C PRO A 225 -5.55 -0.04 -21.35
N PHE A 226 -5.07 -0.65 -20.25
CA PHE A 226 -4.27 0.06 -19.26
C PHE A 226 -2.95 0.59 -19.84
N GLU A 227 -2.70 1.89 -19.67
CA GLU A 227 -1.47 2.55 -20.09
C GLU A 227 -0.74 3.21 -18.92
N VAL A 228 0.59 3.19 -18.92
CA VAL A 228 1.44 3.89 -17.95
C VAL A 228 1.90 5.25 -18.46
N GLN A 229 2.40 6.11 -17.56
CA GLN A 229 3.00 7.39 -17.97
C GLN A 229 4.25 7.19 -18.84
N THR A 230 4.39 8.04 -19.86
CA THR A 230 5.59 8.17 -20.69
C THR A 230 6.11 9.60 -20.63
N PHE A 231 7.39 9.79 -20.88
CA PHE A 231 8.05 11.09 -20.88
C PHE A 231 8.98 11.19 -22.10
N ASP A 232 8.99 12.34 -22.78
CA ASP A 232 9.83 12.58 -23.95
C ASP A 232 11.32 12.72 -23.59
N GLN A 233 11.60 13.09 -22.34
CA GLN A 233 12.94 13.35 -21.84
C GLN A 233 13.38 12.23 -20.89
N PRO A 234 14.65 11.79 -20.96
CA PRO A 234 15.22 10.91 -19.94
C PRO A 234 15.39 11.67 -18.62
N CYS A 235 15.78 10.95 -17.56
CA CYS A 235 16.33 11.60 -16.38
C CYS A 235 17.56 12.44 -16.78
N ALA A 236 17.65 13.67 -16.26
CA ALA A 236 18.69 14.65 -16.62
C ALA A 236 20.09 14.23 -16.16
#